data_AF-A0A351FR73-F1
#
_entry.id   AF-A0A351FR73-F1
#
_cell.length_a   1.000
_cell.length_b   1.000
_cell.length_c   1.000
_cell.angle_alpha   90.00
_cell.angle_beta   90.00
_cell.angle_gamma   90.00
#
_symmetry.space_group_name_H-M   'P 1'
#
loop_
_entity.id
_entity.type
_entity.pdbx_description
1 polymer ?
#
loop_
_entity_poly.entity_id
_entity_poly.type
_entity_poly.pdbx_seq_one_letter_code
_entity_poly.pdbx_strand_id
1 'polypeptide(L)' 'YYEQDGINQNGNAFFDEGTDGFDNDGVNGVDDAGERETSPPYPYSLRGIQVKLRAIEPNNRIVRQMTITADFVPE' A
#
# COMPACT_ATOMS: atom_id res chain seq x y z
N TYR A 1 -3.22 4.29 -10.98
CA TYR A 1 -1.89 4.91 -10.87
C TYR A 1 -1.39 4.55 -9.50
N TYR A 2 -0.20 3.96 -9.44
CA TYR A 2 0.45 3.63 -8.19
C TYR A 2 1.62 4.59 -8.03
N GLU A 3 1.99 4.92 -6.80
CA GLU A 3 3.11 5.82 -6.51
C GLU A 3 4.49 5.18 -6.78
N GLN A 4 4.48 3.89 -7.13
CA GLN A 4 5.69 3.11 -7.35
C GLN A 4 5.46 2.22 -8.57
N ASP A 5 5.30 2.86 -9.74
CA ASP A 5 5.12 2.18 -11.01
C ASP A 5 6.13 2.59 -12.09
N GLY A 6 7.06 3.50 -11.77
CA GLY A 6 8.12 3.96 -12.67
C GLY A 6 7.60 4.82 -13.82
N ILE A 7 6.36 5.29 -13.74
CA ILE A 7 5.76 6.25 -14.66
C ILE A 7 5.71 7.60 -13.95
N ASN A 8 5.87 8.68 -14.71
CA ASN A 8 5.69 10.03 -14.21
C ASN A 8 4.24 10.45 -14.46
N GLN A 9 3.48 10.66 -13.38
CA GLN A 9 2.05 11.00 -13.45
C GLN A 9 1.82 12.52 -13.48
N ASN A 10 2.76 13.33 -12.99
CA ASN A 10 2.61 14.78 -12.83
C ASN A 10 3.24 15.61 -13.98
N GLY A 11 3.98 14.97 -14.88
CA GLY A 11 4.66 15.51 -16.05
C GLY A 11 5.99 16.23 -15.77
N ASN A 12 6.61 16.06 -14.61
CA ASN A 12 7.88 16.71 -14.27
C ASN A 12 9.14 15.91 -14.73
N ALA A 13 10.30 16.12 -14.10
CA ALA A 13 11.56 15.48 -14.47
C ALA A 13 11.90 14.21 -13.65
N PHE A 14 11.08 13.87 -12.65
CA PHE A 14 11.33 12.82 -11.68
C PHE A 14 10.25 11.73 -11.77
N PHE A 15 10.43 10.63 -11.06
CA PHE A 15 9.51 9.49 -11.08
C PHE A 15 9.39 8.96 -9.66
N ASP A 16 8.17 8.62 -9.25
CA ASP A 16 7.86 8.03 -7.95
C ASP A 16 8.37 8.87 -6.75
N GLU A 17 8.35 10.20 -6.89
CA GLU A 17 8.95 11.18 -5.94
C GLU A 17 8.41 11.05 -4.51
N GLY A 18 7.16 10.62 -4.35
CA GLY A 18 6.60 10.40 -3.02
C GLY A 18 7.16 9.18 -2.27
N THR A 19 8.08 8.40 -2.86
CA THR A 19 8.70 7.20 -2.25
C THR A 19 10.15 6.92 -2.68
N ASP A 20 10.84 7.87 -3.33
CA ASP A 20 12.19 7.66 -3.87
C ASP A 20 13.31 7.84 -2.82
N GLY A 21 12.94 8.34 -1.62
CA GLY A 21 13.85 8.57 -0.49
C GLY A 21 14.65 9.87 -0.58
N PHE A 22 14.27 10.78 -1.48
CA PHE A 22 14.84 12.11 -1.62
C PHE A 22 13.83 13.21 -1.27
N ASP A 23 14.35 14.43 -1.17
CA ASP A 23 13.57 15.66 -1.04
C ASP A 23 13.79 16.41 -2.37
N ASN A 24 12.89 16.18 -3.32
CA ASN A 24 12.97 16.51 -4.73
C ASN A 24 12.63 17.98 -4.97
N ASP A 25 11.78 18.57 -4.14
CA ASP A 25 11.39 19.99 -4.22
C ASP A 25 12.07 20.88 -3.16
N GLY A 26 12.73 20.30 -2.16
CA GLY A 26 13.41 20.99 -1.07
C GLY A 26 12.45 21.49 0.02
N VAL A 27 11.23 20.95 0.10
CA VAL A 27 10.13 21.45 0.94
C VAL A 27 9.57 20.31 1.80
N ASN A 28 9.29 20.61 3.08
CA ASN A 28 8.68 19.68 4.06
C ASN A 28 9.45 18.37 4.35
N GLY A 29 10.56 18.10 3.65
CA GLY A 29 11.46 16.98 3.90
C GLY A 29 11.26 15.83 2.90
N VAL A 30 11.93 14.71 3.17
CA VAL A 30 11.94 13.52 2.29
C VAL A 30 10.56 12.86 2.18
N ASP A 31 10.18 12.46 0.97
CA ASP A 31 8.94 11.74 0.62
C ASP A 31 7.68 12.42 1.20
N ASP A 32 7.61 13.74 1.07
CA ASP A 32 6.54 14.56 1.61
C ASP A 32 5.22 14.37 0.85
N ALA A 33 4.12 14.92 1.38
CA ALA A 33 2.82 14.77 0.74
C ALA A 33 2.69 15.60 -0.55
N GLY A 34 3.50 16.65 -0.71
CA GLY A 34 3.57 17.49 -1.90
C GLY A 34 4.27 16.80 -3.08
N GLU A 35 5.20 15.90 -2.79
CA GLU A 35 5.94 15.09 -3.78
C GLU A 35 5.12 13.97 -4.41
N ARG A 36 3.97 13.61 -3.83
CA ARG A 36 3.17 12.50 -4.34
C ARG A 36 2.59 12.78 -5.72
N GLU A 37 2.89 11.89 -6.67
CA GLU A 37 2.35 11.97 -8.01
C GLU A 37 0.93 11.39 -8.12
N THR A 38 0.56 10.52 -7.17
CA THR A 38 -0.77 9.95 -7.06
C THR A 38 -1.28 9.92 -5.63
N SER A 39 -2.50 9.41 -5.47
CA SER A 39 -3.10 9.19 -4.15
C SER A 39 -3.23 7.70 -3.90
N PRO A 40 -2.90 7.20 -2.70
CA PRO A 40 -3.16 5.82 -2.37
C PRO A 40 -4.68 5.58 -2.46
N PRO A 41 -5.13 4.41 -2.96
CA PRO A 41 -6.55 4.07 -3.02
C PRO A 41 -7.29 4.21 -1.68
N TYR A 42 -6.54 4.09 -0.58
CA TYR A 42 -7.00 4.34 0.78
C TYR A 42 -6.10 5.40 1.43
N PRO A 43 -6.56 6.66 1.60
CA PRO A 43 -5.75 7.75 2.14
C PRO A 43 -5.60 7.72 3.67
N TYR A 44 -6.15 6.70 4.33
CA TYR A 44 -6.12 6.54 5.78
C TYR A 44 -5.30 5.31 6.14
N SER A 45 -4.62 5.37 7.30
CA SER A 45 -3.91 4.22 7.85
C SER A 45 -4.82 3.02 7.98
N LEU A 46 -4.28 1.83 7.66
CA LEU A 46 -4.99 0.57 7.85
C LEU A 46 -5.37 0.41 9.32
N ARG A 47 -6.63 0.07 9.57
CA ARG A 47 -7.14 -0.19 10.93
C ARG A 47 -6.90 -1.63 11.39
N GLY A 48 -6.61 -2.52 10.45
CA GLY A 48 -6.36 -3.93 10.73
C GLY A 48 -6.31 -4.73 9.44
N ILE A 49 -5.89 -5.99 9.56
CA ILE A 49 -5.81 -6.94 8.45
C ILE A 49 -6.47 -8.24 8.88
N GLN A 50 -7.28 -8.82 8.00
CA GLN A 50 -7.81 -10.17 8.15
C GLN A 50 -7.38 -11.04 6.97
N VAL A 51 -6.72 -12.17 7.28
CA VAL A 51 -6.31 -13.17 6.30
C VAL A 51 -7.16 -14.42 6.49
N LYS A 52 -7.80 -14.89 5.41
CA LYS A 52 -8.54 -16.16 5.38
C LYS A 52 -7.78 -17.17 4.55
N LEU A 53 -7.28 -18.21 5.20
CA LEU A 53 -6.59 -19.32 4.55
C LEU A 53 -7.57 -20.47 4.35
N ARG A 54 -7.72 -20.92 3.11
CA ARG A 54 -8.62 -22.03 2.74
C ARG A 54 -7.81 -23.15 2.09
N ALA A 55 -7.79 -24.31 2.74
CA ALA A 55 -7.25 -25.54 2.16
C ALA A 55 -8.40 -26.41 1.64
N ILE A 56 -8.31 -26.83 0.38
CA ILE A 56 -9.30 -27.68 -0.26
C ILE A 56 -8.63 -29.03 -0.53
N GLU A 57 -9.14 -30.09 0.11
CA GLU A 57 -8.65 -31.45 -0.13
C GLU A 57 -9.09 -31.91 -1.54
N PRO A 58 -8.16 -32.29 -2.44
CA PRO A 58 -8.47 -32.50 -3.85
C PRO A 58 -9.43 -33.67 -4.12
N ASN A 59 -9.35 -34.74 -3.30
CA ASN A 59 -10.14 -35.95 -3.52
C ASN A 59 -11.58 -35.82 -2.99
N ASN A 60 -11.74 -35.25 -1.79
CA ASN A 60 -13.04 -35.23 -1.10
C ASN A 60 -13.71 -33.85 -1.12
N ARG A 61 -13.04 -32.84 -1.71
CA ARG A 61 -13.48 -31.43 -1.72
C ARG A 61 -13.82 -30.88 -0.34
N ILE A 62 -13.26 -31.48 0.71
CA ILE A 62 -13.40 -31.00 2.08
C ILE A 62 -12.63 -29.70 2.18
N VAL A 63 -13.26 -28.71 2.81
CA VAL A 63 -12.69 -27.39 3.00
C VAL A 63 -12.30 -27.24 4.47
N ARG A 64 -11.04 -26.89 4.70
CA ARG A 64 -10.57 -26.38 6.00
C ARG A 64 -10.26 -24.90 5.86
N GLN A 65 -10.75 -24.10 6.80
CA GLN A 65 -10.55 -22.66 6.80
C GLN A 65 -10.03 -22.21 8.16
N MET A 66 -9.03 -21.32 8.14
CA MET A 66 -8.62 -20.57 9.31
C MET A 66 -8.60 -19.07 9.00
N THR A 67 -8.87 -18.27 10.01
CA THR A 67 -8.87 -16.80 9.90
C THR A 67 -7.88 -16.25 10.93
N ILE A 68 -7.02 -15.35 10.48
CA ILE A 68 -6.07 -14.62 11.32
C ILE A 68 -6.44 -13.15 11.20
N THR A 69 -6.66 -12.48 12.33
CA THR A 69 -6.97 -11.05 12.38
C THR A 69 -5.93 -10.33 13.22
N ALA A 70 -5.42 -9.21 12.71
CA ALA A 70 -4.60 -8.26 13.43
C ALA A 70 -5.32 -6.90 13.43
N ASP A 71 -5.50 -6.30 14.60
CA ASP A 71 -6.03 -4.95 14.77
C ASP A 71 -4.86 -3.97 15.01
N PHE A 72 -4.93 -2.78 14.40
CA PHE A 72 -3.92 -1.74 14.49
C PHE A 72 -4.43 -0.48 15.23
N VAL A 73 -5.69 -0.50 15.67
CA VAL A 73 -6.27 0.56 16.50
C VAL A 73 -6.11 0.17 17.98
N PRO A 74 -5.60 1.06 18.86
CA PRO A 74 -5.59 0.82 20.29
C PRO A 74 -7.04 0.65 20.81
N GLU A 75 -7.24 -0.28 21.76
CA GLU A 75 -8.52 -0.41 22.48
C GLU A 75 -8.88 0.85 23.29
#